data_AF-A0A2V8CER5-F1
#
_entry.id   AF-A0A2V8CER5-F1
#
_cell.length_a   1.000
_cell.length_b   1.000
_cell.length_c   1.000
_cell.angle_alpha   90.00
_cell.angle_beta   90.00
_cell.angle_gamma   90.00
#
_symmetry.space_group_name_H-M   'P 1'
#
loop_
_entity.id
_entity.type
_entity.pdbx_description
1 polymer ?
#
loop_
_entity_poly.entity_id
_entity_poly.type
_entity_poly.pdbx_seq_one_letter_code
_entity_poly.pdbx_strand_id
1 'polypeptide(L)' 'MGPTDAECTIACISAHGATYVLYDGKEVYMLSDQRMPEQFAARKVTVTGTLDAKTKTIQVESIRAAK' A
#
# COMPACT_ATOMS: atom_id res chain seq x y z
N MET A 1 8.11 -15.32 -4.18
CA MET A 1 8.33 -14.53 -2.94
C MET A 1 9.81 -14.18 -2.93
N GLY A 2 10.17 -12.90 -3.17
CA GLY A 2 11.56 -12.49 -3.45
C GLY A 2 12.45 -12.32 -2.20
N PRO A 3 13.76 -12.06 -2.39
CA PRO A 3 14.75 -12.03 -1.31
C PRO A 3 14.70 -10.78 -0.42
N THR A 4 14.07 -9.69 -0.85
CA THR A 4 13.83 -8.50 -0.01
C THR A 4 12.35 -8.33 0.34
N ASP A 5 12.04 -7.59 1.40
CA ASP A 5 10.65 -7.31 1.81
C ASP A 5 9.83 -6.65 0.69
N ALA A 6 10.47 -5.78 -0.10
CA ALA A 6 9.86 -5.14 -1.26
C ALA A 6 9.54 -6.16 -2.35
N GLU A 7 10.51 -6.98 -2.76
CA GLU A 7 10.29 -8.01 -3.78
C GLU A 7 9.31 -9.09 -3.31
N CYS A 8 9.28 -9.40 -2.00
CA CYS A 8 8.29 -10.29 -1.42
C CYS A 8 6.87 -9.73 -1.56
N THR A 9 6.68 -8.44 -1.22
CA THR A 9 5.39 -7.74 -1.35
C THR A 9 4.91 -7.71 -2.81
N ILE A 10 5.79 -7.33 -3.73
CA ILE A 10 5.47 -7.23 -5.17
C ILE A 10 5.14 -8.61 -5.75
N ALA A 11 5.87 -9.65 -5.35
CA ALA A 11 5.57 -11.02 -5.76
C ALA A 11 4.17 -11.46 -5.27
N CYS A 12 3.75 -11.08 -4.07
CA CYS A 12 2.41 -11.43 -3.56
C CYS A 12 1.30 -10.80 -4.41
N ILE A 13 1.48 -9.56 -4.84
CA ILE A 13 0.49 -8.83 -5.64
C ILE A 13 0.43 -9.40 -7.06
N SER A 14 1.58 -9.57 -7.70
CA SER A 14 1.65 -10.10 -9.07
C SER A 14 1.25 -11.58 -9.18
N ALA A 15 1.68 -12.44 -8.26
CA ALA A 15 1.47 -13.87 -8.35
C ALA A 15 0.17 -14.38 -7.69
N HIS A 16 -0.38 -13.63 -6.73
CA HIS A 16 -1.55 -14.07 -5.95
C HIS A 16 -2.73 -13.10 -6.02
N GLY A 17 -2.63 -12.02 -6.79
CA GLY A 17 -3.71 -11.02 -6.91
C GLY A 17 -3.99 -10.28 -5.61
N ALA A 18 -2.99 -10.17 -4.72
CA ALA A 18 -3.09 -9.35 -3.52
C ALA A 18 -3.16 -7.86 -3.88
N THR A 19 -3.48 -7.02 -2.90
CA THR A 19 -3.57 -5.56 -3.07
C THR A 19 -2.62 -4.82 -2.15
N TYR A 20 -2.13 -3.66 -2.62
CA TYR A 20 -1.41 -2.69 -1.81
C TYR A 20 -2.35 -2.05 -0.78
N VAL A 21 -1.87 -2.00 0.45
CA VAL A 21 -2.56 -1.44 1.61
C VAL A 21 -1.62 -0.51 2.39
N LEU A 22 -2.19 0.45 3.11
CA LEU A 22 -1.49 1.17 4.16
C LEU A 22 -1.84 0.52 5.51
N TYR A 23 -0.82 0.09 6.24
CA TYR A 23 -0.96 -0.36 7.62
C TYR A 23 -0.36 0.70 8.55
N ASP A 24 -1.15 1.23 9.47
CA ASP A 24 -0.73 2.29 10.39
C ASP A 24 -0.22 1.76 11.75
N GLY A 25 -0.13 0.44 11.90
CA GLY A 25 0.17 -0.24 13.16
C GLY A 25 -1.07 -0.72 13.93
N LYS A 26 -2.28 -0.38 13.47
CA LYS A 26 -3.55 -0.76 14.10
C LYS A 26 -4.56 -1.22 13.05
N GLU A 27 -4.77 -0.41 12.02
CA GLU A 27 -5.74 -0.62 10.97
C GLU A 27 -5.07 -0.81 9.61
N VAL A 28 -5.75 -1.58 8.75
CA VAL A 28 -5.38 -1.79 7.36
C VAL A 28 -6.35 -1.00 6.49
N TYR A 29 -5.80 -0.18 5.60
CA TYR A 29 -6.56 0.60 4.64
C TYR A 29 -6.18 0.17 3.22
N MET A 30 -7.17 -0.20 2.42
CA MET A 30 -6.93 -0.45 1.00
C MET A 30 -6.61 0.86 0.30
N LEU A 31 -5.60 0.84 -0.58
CA LEU A 31 -5.29 1.99 -1.42
C LEU A 31 -6.08 1.87 -2.72
N SER A 32 -6.78 2.92 -3.13
CA SER A 32 -7.49 2.89 -4.42
C SER A 32 -6.53 2.79 -5.61
N ASP A 33 -5.33 3.36 -5.48
CA ASP A 33 -4.23 3.17 -6.43
C ASP A 33 -3.46 1.88 -6.11
N GLN A 34 -3.38 0.99 -7.10
CA GLN A 34 -2.71 -0.31 -7.02
C GLN A 34 -1.46 -0.41 -7.91
N ARG A 35 -0.89 0.74 -8.28
CA ARG A 35 0.31 0.85 -9.14
C ARG A 35 1.39 1.71 -8.51
N MET A 36 1.08 2.94 -8.11
CA MET A 36 2.01 3.86 -7.47
C MET A 36 2.64 3.34 -6.16
N PRO A 37 1.96 2.54 -5.31
CA PRO A 37 2.56 2.02 -4.09
C PRO A 37 3.72 1.03 -4.31
N GLU A 38 3.86 0.45 -5.51
CA GLU A 38 4.89 -0.55 -5.81
C GLU A 38 6.30 -0.06 -5.53
N GLN A 39 6.63 1.18 -5.93
CA GLN A 39 7.93 1.79 -5.67
C GLN A 39 8.20 2.03 -4.17
N PHE A 40 7.16 1.93 -3.34
CA PHE A 40 7.21 2.06 -1.89
C PHE A 40 6.91 0.74 -1.17
N ALA A 41 6.95 -0.40 -1.88
CA ALA A 41 6.69 -1.71 -1.29
C ALA A 41 7.56 -1.95 -0.05
N ALA A 42 6.92 -2.37 1.04
CA ALA A 42 7.53 -2.57 2.36
C ALA A 42 8.25 -1.33 2.94
N ARG A 43 7.87 -0.11 2.55
CA ARG A 43 8.42 1.14 3.10
C ARG A 43 7.40 1.89 3.94
N LYS A 44 7.91 2.64 4.93
CA LYS A 44 7.11 3.61 5.68
C LYS A 44 6.82 4.81 4.78
N VAL A 45 5.54 5.13 4.61
CA VAL A 45 5.07 6.19 3.72
C VAL A 45 4.07 7.11 4.43
N THR A 46 3.92 8.32 3.89
CA THR A 46 2.77 9.18 4.13
C THR A 46 1.88 9.12 2.89
N VAL A 47 0.62 8.77 3.10
CA VAL A 47 -0.42 8.78 2.07
C VAL A 47 -1.36 9.94 2.35
N THR A 48 -1.62 10.77 1.34
CA THR A 48 -2.64 11.81 1.38
C THR A 48 -3.80 11.41 0.47
N GLY A 49 -5.02 11.58 0.95
CA GLY A 49 -6.23 11.23 0.20
C GLY A 49 -7.50 11.31 1.05
N THR A 50 -8.61 10.87 0.47
CA THR A 50 -9.92 10.83 1.13
C THR A 50 -10.23 9.43 1.62
N LEU A 51 -10.58 9.27 2.90
CA LEU A 51 -10.95 7.97 3.48
C LEU A 51 -12.45 7.68 3.31
N ASP A 52 -12.78 6.55 2.68
CA ASP A 52 -14.07 5.91 2.83
C ASP A 52 -14.06 5.04 4.09
N ALA A 53 -14.69 5.53 5.15
CA ALA A 53 -14.73 4.85 6.45
C ALA A 53 -15.53 3.54 6.45
N LYS A 54 -16.47 3.36 5.52
CA LYS A 54 -17.28 2.12 5.44
C LYS A 54 -16.46 0.98 4.86
N THR A 55 -15.68 1.26 3.83
CA THR A 55 -14.88 0.26 3.12
C THR A 55 -13.42 0.22 3.57
N LYS A 56 -12.99 1.15 4.42
CA LYS A 56 -11.58 1.39 4.78
C LYS A 56 -10.68 1.54 3.56
N THR A 57 -11.18 2.25 2.55
CA THR A 57 -10.41 2.53 1.33
C THR A 57 -9.99 3.98 1.34
N ILE A 58 -8.70 4.24 1.15
CA ILE A 58 -8.18 5.59 0.92
C ILE A 58 -8.17 5.84 -0.59
N GLN A 59 -8.94 6.83 -1.02
CA GLN A 59 -8.83 7.40 -2.36
C GLN A 59 -7.54 8.21 -2.43
N VAL A 60 -6.49 7.60 -3.00
CA VAL A 60 -5.12 8.12 -2.97
C VAL A 60 -4.98 9.33 -3.88
N GLU A 61 -4.49 10.44 -3.31
CA GLU A 61 -4.07 11.63 -4.07
C GLU A 61 -2.55 11.68 -4.22
N SER A 62 -1.79 11.31 -3.18
CA SER A 62 -0.34 11.19 -3.27
C SER A 62 0.25 10.23 -2.25
N ILE A 63 1.42 9.66 -2.59
CA ILE A 63 2.22 8.80 -1.72
C ILE A 63 3.65 9.34 -1.73
N ARG A 64 4.26 9.45 -0.54
CA ARG A 64 5.64 9.90 -0.37
C ARG A 64 6.32 9.09 0.73
N ALA A 65 7.66 8.99 0.69
CA ALA A 65 8.41 8.43 1.80
C ALA A 65 8.11 9.20 3.10
N ALA A 66 7.88 8.46 4.19
CA ALA A 66 7.68 9.07 5.50
C ALA A 66 8.99 9.73 5.99
N LYS A 67 8.84 10.81 6.75
CA LYS A 67 9.96 11.40 7.51
C LYS A 67 10.28 10.59 8.76
#